data_AF-A0A7C9VLY3-F1
#
_entry.id   AF-A0A7C9VLY3-F1
#
_cell.length_a   1.000
_cell.length_b   1.000
_cell.length_c   1.000
_cell.angle_alpha   90.00
_cell.angle_beta   90.00
_cell.angle_gamma   90.00
#
_symmetry.space_group_name_H-M   'P 1'
#
loop_
_entity.id
_entity.type
_entity.pdbx_description
1 polymer ?
#
loop_
_entity_poly.entity_id
_entity_poly.type
_entity_poly.pdbx_seq_one_letter_code
_entity_poly.pdbx_strand_id
1 'polypeptide(L)' 'EARIARFAEEHGFLALPKSNTRPGVGDVVRIVPNHVCVVVNMADEVVMVRGDEIVGILPVAARGKLR' A
#
# COMPACT_ATOMS: atom_id res chain seq x y z
N GLU A 1 4.43 18.34 -2.49
CA GLU A 1 4.95 17.35 -1.53
C GLU A 1 3.80 16.69 -0.78
N ALA A 2 3.78 15.36 -0.80
CA ALA A 2 2.82 14.51 -0.09
C ALA A 2 3.63 13.54 0.79
N ARG A 3 3.29 13.44 2.07
CA ARG A 3 4.00 12.57 3.02
C ARG A 3 3.02 11.89 3.96
N ILE A 4 3.24 10.61 4.25
CA ILE A 4 2.50 9.95 5.31
C ILE A 4 3.10 10.42 6.63
N ALA A 5 2.35 11.22 7.39
CA ALA A 5 2.83 11.84 8.61
C ALA A 5 2.74 10.92 9.82
N ARG A 6 1.70 10.07 9.86
CA ARG A 6 1.43 9.12 10.95
C ARG A 6 0.65 7.92 10.42
N PHE A 7 0.71 6.84 11.20
CA PHE A 7 -0.13 5.66 11.06
C PHE A 7 -0.83 5.37 12.39
N ALA A 8 -2.03 4.82 12.29
CA ALA A 8 -2.68 3.97 13.28
C ALA A 8 -2.98 2.63 12.58
N GLU A 9 -3.54 1.65 13.30
CA GLU A 9 -3.75 0.27 12.81
C GLU A 9 -4.32 0.22 11.39
N GLU A 10 -5.49 0.84 11.17
CA GLU A 10 -6.19 0.87 9.87
C GLU A 10 -6.22 2.27 9.22
N HIS A 11 -5.47 3.23 9.77
CA HIS A 11 -5.55 4.62 9.31
C HIS A 11 -4.17 5.23 9.02
N GLY A 12 -4.01 5.81 7.83
CA GLY A 12 -2.84 6.63 7.48
C GLY A 12 -3.20 8.11 7.42
N PHE A 13 -2.33 8.97 7.95
CA PHE A 13 -2.53 10.42 7.95
C PHE A 13 -1.63 11.07 6.90
N LEU A 14 -2.20 11.42 5.74
CA LEU A 14 -1.47 12.02 4.62
C LEU A 14 -1.38 13.55 4.81
N ALA A 15 -0.17 14.07 5.01
CA ALA A 15 0.09 15.50 4.99
C ALA A 15 0.44 15.97 3.58
N LEU A 16 -0.29 16.98 3.11
CA LEU A 16 -0.20 17.54 1.75
C LEU A 16 0.22 19.03 1.77
N PRO A 17 1.29 19.43 2.46
CA PRO A 17 1.60 20.85 2.71
C PRO A 17 1.92 21.64 1.43
N LYS A 18 2.33 20.96 0.36
CA LYS A 18 2.68 21.57 -0.94
C LYS A 18 2.07 20.80 -2.11
N SER A 19 0.86 20.27 -1.95
CA SER A 19 0.17 19.55 -3.02
C SER A 19 -0.89 20.43 -3.65
N ASN A 20 -0.82 20.62 -4.97
CA ASN A 20 -1.85 21.36 -5.73
C ASN A 20 -3.13 20.54 -5.90
N THR A 21 -3.05 19.23 -5.69
CA THR A 21 -4.17 18.29 -5.76
C THR A 21 -4.34 17.58 -4.42
N ARG A 22 -5.59 17.41 -4.01
CA ARG A 22 -5.98 16.68 -2.80
C ARG A 22 -6.95 15.58 -3.22
N PRO A 23 -6.73 14.32 -2.82
CA PRO A 23 -7.71 13.25 -3.07
C PRO A 23 -9.05 13.61 -2.43
N GLY A 24 -10.13 13.40 -3.18
CA GLY A 24 -11.48 13.43 -2.66
C GLY A 24 -11.80 12.19 -1.81
N VAL A 25 -12.93 12.23 -1.11
CA VAL A 25 -13.43 11.04 -0.42
C VAL A 25 -13.80 9.98 -1.47
N GLY A 26 -13.25 8.79 -1.33
CA GLY A 26 -13.44 7.67 -2.27
C GLY A 26 -12.33 7.50 -3.30
N ASP A 27 -11.42 8.47 -3.45
CA ASP A 27 -10.28 8.35 -4.34
C ASP A 27 -9.30 7.27 -3.85
N VAL A 28 -8.86 6.41 -4.77
CA VAL A 28 -7.83 5.41 -4.51
C VAL A 28 -6.46 6.01 -4.75
N VAL A 29 -5.59 5.92 -3.74
CA VAL A 29 -4.18 6.37 -3.83
C VAL A 29 -3.24 5.17 -3.79
N ARG A 30 -2.09 5.28 -4.48
CA ARG A 30 -1.03 4.25 -4.45
C ARG A 30 0.03 4.64 -3.43
N ILE A 31 0.34 3.73 -2.50
CA ILE A 31 1.37 3.92 -1.47
C ILE A 31 2.54 3.01 -1.76
N VAL A 32 3.75 3.57 -1.80
CA VAL A 32 4.99 2.78 -1.87
C VAL A 32 5.43 2.45 -0.44
N PRO A 33 5.57 1.16 -0.07
CA PRO A 33 5.97 0.79 1.28
C PRO A 33 7.43 1.15 1.56
N ASN A 34 7.73 1.54 2.80
CA ASN A 34 9.11 1.84 3.21
C ASN A 34 10.01 0.59 3.23
N HIS A 35 9.46 -0.56 3.64
CA HIS A 35 10.19 -1.82 3.69
C HIS A 35 9.28 -2.96 3.20
N VAL A 36 9.68 -3.59 2.10
CA VAL A 36 8.84 -4.59 1.41
C VAL A 36 8.62 -5.85 2.24
N CYS A 37 9.64 -6.30 2.97
CA CYS A 37 9.61 -7.61 3.66
C CYS A 37 8.49 -7.69 4.70
N VAL A 38 8.27 -6.61 5.46
CA VAL A 38 7.22 -6.58 6.48
C VAL A 38 5.83 -6.55 5.85
N VAL A 39 5.64 -5.78 4.78
CA VAL A 39 4.33 -5.62 4.13
C VAL A 39 3.88 -6.91 3.46
N VAL A 40 4.78 -7.56 2.71
CA VAL A 40 4.46 -8.85 2.06
C VAL A 40 4.07 -9.91 3.08
N ASN A 41 4.63 -9.87 4.29
CA ASN A 41 4.29 -10.82 5.35
C ASN A 41 2.91 -10.58 6.01
N MET A 42 2.27 -9.42 5.76
CA MET A 42 0.94 -9.08 6.31
C MET A 42 -0.22 -9.52 5.42
N ALA A 43 0.03 -9.89 4.16
CA ALA A 43 -1.00 -10.27 3.20
C ALA A 43 -0.86 -11.75 2.80
N ASP A 44 -1.99 -12.47 2.73
CA ASP A 44 -2.02 -13.87 2.25
C ASP A 44 -1.77 -13.96 0.73
N GLU A 45 -2.14 -12.93 -0.02
CA GLU A 45 -2.06 -12.86 -1.48
C GLU A 45 -1.58 -11.49 -1.97
N VAL A 46 -1.03 -11.45 -3.18
CA VAL A 46 -0.69 -10.21 -3.89
C VAL A 46 -1.44 -10.14 -5.22
N VAL A 47 -1.97 -8.95 -5.53
CA VAL A 47 -2.62 -8.66 -6.81
C VAL A 47 -1.55 -8.29 -7.82
N MET A 48 -1.51 -9.01 -8.95
CA MET A 48 -0.58 -8.75 -10.05
C MET A 48 -1.21 -7.79 -11.05
N VAL A 49 -0.49 -6.72 -11.40
CA VAL A 49 -0.99 -5.65 -12.27
C VAL A 49 -0.03 -5.41 -13.43
N ARG A 50 -0.56 -5.21 -14.64
CA ARG A 50 0.17 -4.75 -15.82
C ARG A 50 -0.53 -3.52 -16.40
N GLY A 51 0.09 -2.35 -16.26
CA GLY A 51 -0.58 -1.08 -16.57
C GLY A 51 -1.74 -0.86 -15.60
N ASP A 52 -2.96 -0.77 -16.12
CA ASP A 52 -4.18 -0.62 -15.32
C ASP A 52 -5.01 -1.93 -15.25
N GLU A 53 -4.47 -3.05 -15.75
CA GLU A 53 -5.16 -4.34 -15.77
C GLU A 53 -4.65 -5.28 -14.68
N ILE A 54 -5.59 -5.91 -13.96
CA ILE A 54 -5.29 -7.03 -13.07
C ILE A 54 -5.05 -8.28 -13.92
N VAL A 55 -3.86 -8.85 -13.82
CA VAL A 55 -3.46 -10.03 -14.59
C VAL A 55 -3.47 -11.33 -13.78
N GLY A 56 -3.79 -11.23 -12.48
CA GLY A 56 -3.95 -12.40 -11.60
C GLY A 56 -3.75 -12.08 -10.13
N ILE A 57 -3.86 -13.10 -9.31
CA ILE A 57 -3.61 -13.08 -7.86
C ILE A 57 -2.62 -14.21 -7.56
N LEU A 58 -1.59 -13.92 -6.77
CA LEU A 58 -0.59 -14.92 -6.35
C LEU A 58 -0.59 -15.08 -4.83
N PRO A 59 -0.53 -16.31 -4.31
CA PRO A 59 -0.38 -16.54 -2.87
C PRO A 59 1.03 -16.17 -2.40
N VAL A 60 1.11 -15.56 -1.21
CA VAL A 60 2.38 -15.37 -0.49
C VAL A 60 2.70 -16.67 0.24
N ALA A 61 3.25 -17.64 -0.51
CA ALA A 61 3.43 -19.03 -0.05
C ALA A 61 4.25 -19.18 1.25
N ALA A 62 5.11 -18.21 1.56
CA ALA A 62 5.97 -18.22 2.74
C ALA A 62 5.49 -17.30 3.87
N ARG A 63 4.26 -16.75 3.81
CA ARG A 63 3.75 -15.85 4.85
C ARG A 63 3.83 -16.48 6.24
N GLY A 64 4.38 -15.74 7.20
CA GLY A 64 4.52 -16.15 8.59
C GLY A 64 5.53 -17.28 8.84
N LYS A 65 6.29 -17.72 7.83
CA LYS A 65 7.30 -18.77 7.95
C LYS A 65 8.62 -18.21 8.51
N LEU A 66 8.55 -17.70 9.73
CA LEU A 66 9.71 -17.25 10.52
C LEU A 66 10.27 -18.45 11.29
N ARG A 67 11.59 -18.56 11.40
CA ARG A 67 12.28 -19.59 12.19
C ARG A 67 12.81 -19.00 13.50
#